data_AF-A0A2W0A6S4-F1
#
_entry.id   AF-A0A2W0A6S4-F1
#
_cell.length_a   1.000
_cell.length_b   1.000
_cell.length_c   1.000
_cell.angle_alpha   90.00
_cell.angle_beta   90.00
_cell.angle_gamma   90.00
#
_symmetry.space_group_name_H-M   'P 1'
#
loop_
_entity.id
_entity.type
_entity.pdbx_description
1 polymer ?
#
loop_
_entity_poly.entity_id
_entity_poly.type
_entity_poly.pdbx_seq_one_letter_code
_entity_poly.pdbx_strand_id
1 'polypeptide(L)' 'MPKFEECLQQLEKIVEQLEKGDLSLEQSLKLFEEGVRLSNSCRQELEAAEGKVEILMKNGGKLQPQPFESVGEDRSAGK' A
#
# COMPACT_ATOMS: atom_id res chain seq x y z
N MET A 1 -0.44 12.14 0.60
CA MET A 1 -0.60 10.72 0.29
C MET A 1 -2.09 10.44 0.19
N PRO A 2 -2.76 10.94 -0.86
CA PRO A 2 -4.22 10.95 -0.93
C PRO A 2 -4.80 9.53 -0.89
N LYS A 3 -4.15 8.55 -1.52
CA LYS A 3 -4.57 7.14 -1.49
C LYS A 3 -4.56 6.50 -0.10
N PHE A 4 -3.59 6.84 0.75
CA PHE A 4 -3.54 6.32 2.12
C PHE A 4 -4.67 6.90 2.97
N GLU A 5 -4.87 8.23 2.90
CA GLU A 5 -5.92 8.91 3.64
C GLU A 5 -7.32 8.42 3.22
N GLU A 6 -7.55 8.20 1.93
CA GLU A 6 -8.78 7.61 1.41
C GLU A 6 -8.99 6.17 1.90
N CYS A 7 -7.95 5.32 1.86
CA CYS A 7 -7.98 3.95 2.40
C CYS A 7 -8.34 3.94 3.89
N LEU A 8 -7.71 4.81 4.67
CA LEU A 8 -7.92 4.91 6.11
C LEU A 8 -9.35 5.36 6.43
N GLN A 9 -9.86 6.39 5.75
CA GLN A 9 -11.23 6.86 5.94
C GLN A 9 -12.28 5.80 5.60
N GLN A 10 -12.05 4.99 4.57
CA GLN A 10 -12.94 3.88 4.25
C GLN A 10 -12.91 2.79 5.33
N LEU A 11 -11.72 2.46 5.83
CA LEU A 11 -11.56 1.49 6.91
C LEU A 11 -12.25 1.95 8.20
N GLU A 12 -12.10 3.22 8.59
CA GLU A 12 -12.79 3.81 9.75
C GLU A 12 -14.31 3.67 9.63
N LYS A 13 -14.88 3.99 8.46
CA LYS A 13 -16.33 3.83 8.21
C LYS A 13 -16.80 2.37 8.30
N ILE A 14 -15.96 1.42 7.91
CA ILE A 14 -16.28 -0.01 8.04
C ILE A 14 -16.29 -0.42 9.51
N VAL A 15 -15.27 0.00 10.27
CA VAL A 15 -15.20 -0.27 11.71
C VAL A 15 -16.42 0.32 12.42
N GLU A 16 -16.76 1.58 12.16
CA GLU A 16 -17.95 2.22 12.71
C GLU A 16 -19.24 1.45 12.40
N GLN A 17 -19.37 0.89 11.19
CA GLN A 17 -20.55 0.08 10.82
C GLN A 17 -20.56 -1.26 11.54
N LEU A 18 -19.42 -1.93 11.67
CA LEU A 18 -19.31 -3.19 12.38
C LEU A 18 -19.61 -3.03 13.88
N GLU A 19 -19.20 -1.92 14.50
CA GLU A 19 -19.41 -1.62 15.91
C GLU A 19 -20.87 -1.29 16.26
N LYS A 20 -21.67 -0.79 15.30
CA LYS A 20 -23.10 -0.51 15.51
C LYS A 20 -23.92 -1.77 15.78
N GLY A 21 -23.51 -2.91 15.24
CA GLY A 21 -24.13 -4.22 15.52
C GLY A 21 -25.54 -4.41 14.95
N ASP A 22 -26.00 -3.54 14.04
CA ASP A 22 -27.30 -3.58 13.36
C ASP A 22 -27.28 -4.33 12.02
N LEU A 23 -26.15 -4.96 11.71
CA LEU A 23 -25.90 -5.69 10.47
C LEU A 23 -26.28 -7.17 10.58
N SER A 24 -26.81 -7.72 9.49
CA SER A 24 -26.91 -9.18 9.34
C SER A 24 -25.53 -9.82 9.26
N LEU A 25 -25.45 -11.12 9.60
CA LEU A 25 -24.19 -11.88 9.55
C LEU A 25 -23.50 -11.78 8.17
N GLU A 26 -24.26 -11.90 7.08
CA GLU A 26 -23.71 -11.80 5.72
C GLU A 26 -23.10 -10.41 5.44
N GLN A 27 -23.77 -9.35 5.89
CA GLN A 27 -23.24 -7.98 5.74
C GLN A 27 -21.99 -7.77 6.59
N SER A 28 -21.99 -8.25 7.83
CA SER A 28 -20.82 -8.19 8.72
C SER A 28 -19.61 -8.90 8.13
N LEU A 29 -19.82 -10.08 7.51
CA LEU A 29 -18.74 -10.81 6.83
C LEU A 29 -18.19 -10.05 5.63
N LYS A 30 -19.06 -9.47 4.79
CA LYS A 30 -18.61 -8.66 3.63
C LYS A 30 -17.80 -7.43 4.07
N LEU A 31 -18.29 -6.71 5.07
CA LEU A 31 -17.61 -5.54 5.62
C LEU A 31 -16.28 -5.93 6.28
N PHE A 32 -16.23 -7.05 6.97
CA PHE A 32 -14.98 -7.56 7.55
C PHE A 32 -13.94 -7.89 6.46
N GLU A 33 -14.32 -8.61 5.41
CA GLU A 33 -13.43 -8.92 4.29
C GLU A 33 -12.89 -7.66 3.59
N GLU A 34 -13.75 -6.66 3.40
CA GLU A 34 -13.37 -5.37 2.84
C GLU A 34 -12.41 -4.61 3.78
N GLY A 35 -12.70 -4.59 5.09
CA GLY A 35 -11.84 -3.99 6.10
C GLY A 35 -10.44 -4.63 6.13
N VAL A 36 -10.35 -5.96 6.04
CA VAL A 36 -9.06 -6.66 5.95
C VAL A 36 -8.29 -6.26 4.68
N ARG A 37 -8.97 -6.11 3.54
CA ARG A 37 -8.35 -5.69 2.27
C ARG A 37 -7.81 -4.26 2.35
N LEU A 38 -8.60 -3.34 2.92
CA LEU A 38 -8.18 -1.95 3.12
C LEU A 38 -7.01 -1.86 4.10
N SER A 39 -7.07 -2.55 5.25
CA SER A 39 -5.98 -2.62 6.21
C SER A 39 -4.65 -3.06 5.56
N ASN A 40 -4.69 -4.10 4.73
CA ASN A 40 -3.52 -4.55 3.97
C ASN A 40 -3.01 -3.48 2.98
N SER A 41 -3.92 -2.76 2.31
CA SER A 41 -3.55 -1.70 1.36
C SER A 41 -2.88 -0.53 2.06
N CYS A 42 -3.44 -0.10 3.19
CA CYS A 42 -2.89 0.94 4.04
C CYS A 42 -1.49 0.54 4.57
N ARG A 43 -1.29 -0.72 4.98
CA ARG A 43 0.05 -1.25 5.37
C ARG A 43 1.06 -1.14 4.23
N GLN A 44 0.69 -1.55 3.02
CA GLN A 44 1.59 -1.51 1.86
C GLN A 44 2.01 -0.07 1.50
N GLU A 45 1.10 0.89 1.58
CA GLU A 45 1.43 2.31 1.36
C GLU A 45 2.40 2.85 2.42
N LEU A 46 2.23 2.45 3.70
CA LEU A 46 3.15 2.81 4.77
C LEU A 46 4.54 2.18 4.57
N GLU A 47 4.62 0.90 4.19
CA GLU A 47 5.88 0.22 3.89
C GLU A 47 6.61 0.88 2.72
N ALA A 48 5.89 1.27 1.67
CA ALA A 48 6.46 1.99 0.55
C ALA A 48 6.96 3.39 0.93
N ALA A 49 6.27 4.08 1.85
CA ALA A 49 6.71 5.37 2.38
C ALA A 49 7.97 5.22 3.26
N GLU A 50 8.00 4.22 4.14
CA GLU A 50 9.14 3.91 4.99
C GLU A 50 10.39 3.60 4.16
N GLY A 51 10.27 2.76 3.14
CA GLY A 51 11.39 2.45 2.24
C GLY A 51 11.95 3.69 1.52
N LYS A 52 11.08 4.62 1.10
CA LYS A 52 11.52 5.91 0.52
C LYS A 52 12.30 6.75 1.53
N VAL A 53 11.84 6.82 2.77
CA VAL A 53 12.54 7.53 3.85
C VAL A 53 13.90 6.89 4.11
N GLU A 54 13.97 5.56 4.19
CA GLU A 54 15.23 4.84 4.42
C GLU A 54 16.27 5.13 3.33
N ILE A 55 15.86 5.13 2.05
CA ILE A 55 16.75 5.48 0.91
C ILE A 55 17.26 6.92 1.05
N LEU A 56 16.38 7.87 1.38
CA LEU A 56 16.75 9.27 1.57
C LEU A 56 17.75 9.45 2.72
N MET A 57 17.57 8.72 3.82
CA MET A 57 18.48 8.74 4.97
C MET A 57 19.83 8.11 4.63
N LYS A 58 19.87 6.97 3.93
CA LYS A 58 21.10 6.32 3.46
C LYS A 58 21.92 7.21 2.51
N ASN A 59 21.25 8.04 1.72
CA ASN A 59 21.90 8.99 0.82
C ASN A 59 22.29 10.33 1.51
N GLY A 60 22.23 10.39 2.84
CA GLY A 60 22.58 11.60 3.61
C GLY A 60 21.68 12.80 3.29
N GLY A 61 20.42 12.56 2.91
CA GLY A 61 19.49 13.61 2.50
C GLY A 61 19.74 14.19 1.11
N LYS A 62 20.69 13.65 0.33
CA LYS A 62 20.97 14.09 -1.04
C LYS A 62 20.24 13.20 -2.04
N LEU A 63 19.31 13.77 -2.79
CA LEU A 63 18.75 13.10 -3.98
C LEU A 63 19.85 12.98 -5.03
N GLN A 64 20.46 11.80 -5.16
CA GLN A 64 21.38 11.51 -6.26
C GLN A 64 20.62 10.76 -7.35
N PRO A 65 20.73 11.19 -8.62
CA PRO A 65 20.15 10.45 -9.73
C PRO A 65 20.84 9.08 -9.84
N GLN A 66 20.09 8.00 -9.64
CA GLN A 66 20.57 6.66 -10.00
C GLN A 66 20.28 6.39 -11.47
N PRO A 67 21.22 5.78 -12.22
CA PRO A 67 20.95 5.29 -13.56
C PRO A 67 19.77 4.33 -13.52
N PHE A 68 18.78 4.55 -14.39
CA PHE A 68 17.71 3.58 -14.60
C PHE A 68 18.31 2.40 -15.37
N GLU A 69 18.52 1.27 -14.70
CA GLU A 69 18.87 0.03 -15.39
C GLU A 69 17.65 -0.47 -16.15
N SER A 70 17.63 -0.20 -17.46
CA SER A 70 16.71 -0.84 -18.37
C SER A 70 16.98 -2.33 -18.33
N VAL A 71 16.01 -3.12 -17.87
CA VAL A 71 16.00 -4.58 -18.06
C VAL A 71 15.85 -4.85 -19.56
N GLY A 72 16.98 -4.82 -20.27
CA GLY A 72 17.09 -5.00 -21.70
C GLY A 72 17.77 -6.33 -22.02
N GLU A 73 16.96 -7.25 -22.53
CA GLU A 73 17.29 -8.24 -23.56
C GLU A 73 18.71 -8.84 -23.58
N ASP A 74 18.84 -10.03 -22.98
CA ASP A 74 19.78 -11.03 -23.50
C ASP A 74 19.04 -11.96 -24.47
N ARG A 75 18.98 -11.53 -25.74
CA ARG A 75 18.78 -12.41 -26.90
C ARG A 75 19.80 -12.02 -27.97
N SER A 76 20.99 -12.61 -27.91
CA SER A 76 21.81 -12.84 -29.11
C SER A 76 22.66 -14.09 -28.89
N ALA A 77 22.31 -15.26 -29.42
CA ALA A 77 22.59 -15.66 -30.80
C ALA A 77 24.05 -15.42 -31.23
N GLY A 78 24.82 -16.52 -31.27
CA GLY A 78 25.77 -16.88 -32.32
C GLY A 78 27.10 -16.12 -32.39
N LYS A 79 28.19 -16.81 -32.03
CA LYS A 79 29.17 -17.30 -33.01
C LYS A 79 29.97 -18.46 -32.44
#